data_AF-A0A926TG70-F1
#
_entry.id   AF-A0A926TG70-F1
#
_cell.length_a   1.000
_cell.length_b   1.000
_cell.length_c   1.000
_cell.angle_alpha   90.00
_cell.angle_beta   90.00
_cell.angle_gamma   90.00
#
_symmetry.space_group_name_H-M   'P 1'
#
loop_
_entity.id
_entity.type
_entity.pdbx_description
1 polymer ?
#
loop_
_entity_poly.entity_id
_entity_poly.type
_entity_poly.pdbx_seq_one_letter_code
_entity_poly.pdbx_strand_id
1 'polypeptide(L)'
;NRGNQSLSVEGSRKKRAAKLATARFLLASQAMSFVLFLLWLSGVLNPIDDATEFWVSQQRAAQQAYTRIEAIDHGITPNDGKDDAVALQALIDRLPVKQPTQITLPIGEIDLFHPVTVSRSNLRLQGRGAGRTVLQVHVDHTIDESVLQVRPKQVAQPVSTQATTARLESVQLSGFTLSPVAQGAIQPPVDGIVLENVVRSSVKNINFQKGSRYPLVLKQTQDVRVEYVTIEGTPNQIVLKNAVNTHTGGLSVLPAES
;
A
#
# COMPACT_ATOMS: atom_id res chain seq x y z
N ASN A 1 -44.96 32.03 49.18
CA ASN A 1 -45.66 31.07 48.30
C ASN A 1 -44.64 30.06 47.73
N ARG A 2 -44.10 29.17 48.57
CA ARG A 2 -43.22 28.07 48.16
C ARG A 2 -43.97 26.79 48.51
N GLY A 3 -44.64 26.24 47.50
CA GLY A 3 -45.40 25.00 47.64
C GLY A 3 -44.46 23.84 47.92
N ASN A 4 -44.68 23.17 49.05
CA ASN A 4 -44.17 21.84 49.33
C ASN A 4 -44.70 20.88 48.26
N GLN A 5 -43.92 20.60 47.24
CA GLN A 5 -44.13 19.43 46.41
C GLN A 5 -43.54 18.23 47.17
N SER A 6 -44.39 17.52 47.89
CA SER A 6 -44.08 16.20 48.41
C SER A 6 -43.78 15.29 47.21
N LEU A 7 -42.54 14.81 47.15
CA LEU A 7 -42.10 13.79 46.20
C LEU A 7 -42.78 12.45 46.55
N SER A 8 -44.05 12.29 46.20
CA SER A 8 -44.69 10.97 46.13
C SER A 8 -44.13 10.21 44.93
N VAL A 9 -42.93 9.64 45.10
CA VAL A 9 -42.32 8.75 44.10
C VAL A 9 -42.97 7.37 44.23
N GLU A 10 -44.24 7.24 43.89
CA GLU A 10 -44.93 5.95 43.85
C GLU A 10 -44.72 5.34 42.46
N GLY A 11 -43.69 4.52 42.35
CA GLY A 11 -43.32 3.88 41.09
C GLY A 11 -42.48 2.64 41.33
N SER A 12 -42.87 1.53 40.68
CA SER A 12 -42.17 0.25 40.68
C SER A 12 -40.65 0.43 40.48
N ARG A 13 -39.83 -0.38 41.18
CA ARG A 13 -38.35 -0.31 41.18
C ARG A 13 -37.75 -0.21 39.76
N LYS A 14 -38.38 -0.85 38.77
CA LYS A 14 -37.98 -0.79 37.35
C LYS A 14 -38.12 0.61 36.75
N LYS A 15 -39.21 1.34 37.04
CA LYS A 15 -39.42 2.72 36.56
C LYS A 15 -38.40 3.69 37.16
N ARG A 16 -38.02 3.50 38.43
CA ARG A 16 -36.97 4.29 39.09
C ARG A 16 -35.59 4.04 38.45
N ALA A 17 -35.24 2.78 38.18
CA ALA A 17 -33.99 2.44 37.51
C ALA A 17 -33.91 3.04 36.09
N ALA A 18 -34.98 2.96 35.31
CA ALA A 18 -35.04 3.56 33.98
C ALA A 18 -34.87 5.09 34.01
N LYS A 19 -35.56 5.78 34.93
CA LYS A 19 -35.42 7.25 35.11
C LYS A 19 -34.00 7.65 35.53
N LEU A 20 -33.36 6.86 36.38
CA LEU A 20 -31.98 7.14 36.80
C LEU A 20 -30.99 6.90 35.65
N ALA A 21 -31.20 5.86 34.85
CA ALA A 21 -30.37 5.56 33.69
C ALA A 21 -30.47 6.65 32.62
N THR A 22 -31.69 7.11 32.29
CA THR A 22 -31.89 8.20 31.32
C THR A 22 -31.32 9.52 31.82
N ALA A 23 -31.49 9.85 33.10
CA ALA A 23 -30.89 11.06 33.68
C ALA A 23 -29.36 11.02 33.62
N ARG A 24 -28.73 9.88 33.93
CA ARG A 24 -27.28 9.70 33.83
C ARG A 24 -26.78 9.78 32.39
N PHE A 25 -27.51 9.18 31.45
CA PHE A 25 -27.17 9.26 30.03
C PHE A 25 -27.25 10.70 29.50
N LEU A 26 -28.30 11.43 29.86
CA LEU A 26 -28.46 12.84 29.47
C LEU A 26 -27.33 13.70 30.02
N LEU A 27 -26.96 13.50 31.29
CA LEU A 27 -25.86 14.25 31.91
C LEU A 27 -24.51 13.91 31.25
N ALA A 28 -24.24 12.63 30.99
CA ALA A 28 -23.03 12.20 30.29
C ALA A 28 -22.97 12.77 28.86
N SER A 29 -24.08 12.76 28.14
CA SER A 29 -24.18 13.32 26.78
C SER A 29 -23.95 14.85 26.77
N GLN A 30 -24.53 15.57 27.73
CA GLN A 30 -24.31 17.01 27.89
C GLN A 30 -22.86 17.34 28.25
N ALA A 31 -22.26 16.60 29.18
CA ALA A 31 -20.85 16.78 29.55
C ALA A 31 -19.92 16.49 28.36
N MET A 32 -20.16 15.41 27.61
CA MET A 32 -19.40 15.09 26.40
C MET A 32 -19.53 16.20 25.34
N SER A 33 -20.75 16.68 25.09
CA SER A 33 -21.00 17.75 24.12
C SER A 33 -20.30 19.04 24.52
N PHE A 34 -20.30 19.37 25.82
CA PHE A 34 -19.61 20.54 26.35
C PHE A 34 -18.09 20.41 26.23
N VAL A 35 -17.52 19.23 26.50
CA VAL A 35 -16.09 18.97 26.30
C VAL A 35 -15.69 19.11 24.83
N LEU A 36 -16.45 18.52 23.92
CA LEU A 36 -16.22 18.67 22.47
C LEU A 36 -16.30 20.14 22.04
N PHE A 37 -17.26 20.89 22.57
CA PHE A 37 -17.38 22.33 22.33
C PHE A 37 -16.18 23.11 22.86
N LEU A 38 -15.66 22.79 24.05
CA LEU A 38 -14.47 23.44 24.60
C LEU A 38 -13.21 23.11 23.78
N LEU A 39 -13.06 21.87 23.33
CA LEU A 39 -11.96 21.46 22.46
C LEU A 39 -12.02 22.14 21.08
N TRP A 40 -13.23 22.36 20.57
CA TRP A 40 -13.45 23.18 19.38
C TRP A 40 -13.07 24.64 19.60
N LEU A 41 -13.54 25.24 20.70
CA LEU A 41 -13.25 26.63 21.04
C LEU A 41 -11.76 26.89 21.31
N SER A 42 -11.05 25.90 21.86
CA SER A 42 -9.61 25.98 22.08
C SER A 42 -8.77 25.77 20.82
N GLY A 43 -9.39 25.53 19.66
CA GLY A 43 -8.71 25.24 18.40
C GLY A 43 -7.97 23.90 18.39
N VAL A 44 -8.24 23.03 19.36
CA VAL A 44 -7.66 21.67 19.41
C VAL A 44 -8.41 20.74 18.46
N LEU A 45 -9.71 20.95 18.29
CA LEU A 45 -10.51 20.38 17.22
C LEU A 45 -10.85 21.49 16.24
N ASN A 46 -10.56 21.32 14.95
CA ASN A 46 -11.07 22.23 13.93
C ASN A 46 -11.94 21.44 12.96
N PRO A 47 -13.24 21.28 13.25
CA PRO A 47 -14.12 20.39 12.50
C PRO A 47 -14.23 20.76 11.03
N ILE A 48 -13.92 22.01 10.64
CA ILE A 48 -13.90 22.41 9.23
C ILE A 48 -12.65 21.87 8.55
N ASP A 49 -11.47 22.04 9.15
CA ASP A 49 -10.21 21.53 8.59
C ASP A 49 -10.17 19.99 8.63
N ASP A 50 -10.61 19.40 9.74
CA ASP A 50 -10.64 17.95 9.94
C ASP A 50 -11.69 17.27 9.06
N ALA A 51 -12.89 17.85 8.90
CA ALA A 51 -13.92 17.28 8.03
C ALA A 51 -13.62 17.48 6.55
N THR A 52 -12.96 18.58 6.17
CA THR A 52 -12.54 18.77 4.77
C THR A 52 -11.42 17.81 4.39
N GLU A 53 -10.48 17.53 5.28
CA GLU A 53 -9.45 16.51 5.02
C GLU A 53 -10.08 15.11 4.92
N PHE A 54 -11.05 14.78 5.78
CA PHE A 54 -11.81 13.54 5.72
C PHE A 54 -12.64 13.42 4.43
N TRP A 55 -13.42 14.45 4.05
CA TRP A 55 -14.24 14.43 2.83
C TRP A 55 -13.41 14.44 1.55
N VAL A 56 -12.36 15.26 1.47
CA VAL A 56 -11.45 15.30 0.31
C VAL A 56 -10.69 13.99 0.17
N SER A 57 -10.33 13.32 1.28
CA SER A 57 -9.73 11.98 1.24
C SER A 57 -10.72 10.94 0.70
N GLN A 58 -12.00 11.02 1.09
CA GLN A 58 -13.06 10.12 0.63
C GLN A 58 -13.38 10.34 -0.86
N GLN A 59 -13.33 11.59 -1.32
CA GLN A 59 -13.59 11.97 -2.72
C GLN A 59 -12.39 11.65 -3.63
N ARG A 60 -11.15 11.76 -3.13
CA ARG A 60 -9.94 11.27 -3.85
C ARG A 60 -9.91 9.75 -3.92
N ALA A 61 -10.40 9.04 -2.92
CA ALA A 61 -10.56 7.58 -2.97
C ALA A 61 -11.60 7.14 -4.03
N ALA A 62 -12.52 8.03 -4.43
CA ALA A 62 -13.55 7.76 -5.44
C ALA A 62 -13.11 8.04 -6.90
N GLN A 63 -11.93 8.59 -7.17
CA GLN A 63 -11.67 9.29 -8.46
C GLN A 63 -10.67 8.69 -9.45
N GLN A 64 -10.38 7.39 -9.39
CA GLN A 64 -9.97 6.67 -10.61
C GLN A 64 -10.70 5.33 -10.68
N ALA A 65 -11.66 5.22 -11.60
CA ALA A 65 -12.27 3.96 -11.96
C ALA A 65 -11.21 3.09 -12.65
N TYR A 66 -10.49 2.30 -11.87
CA TYR A 66 -9.57 1.31 -12.42
C TYR A 66 -10.38 0.23 -13.11
N THR A 67 -9.98 -0.12 -14.33
CA THR A 67 -10.38 -1.41 -14.91
C THR A 67 -9.77 -2.49 -14.05
N ARG A 68 -10.61 -3.29 -13.39
CA ARG A 68 -10.15 -4.38 -12.52
C ARG A 68 -9.98 -5.63 -13.35
N ILE A 69 -8.83 -6.26 -13.21
CA ILE A 69 -8.45 -7.49 -13.89
C ILE A 69 -7.93 -8.44 -12.85
N GLU A 70 -8.49 -9.65 -12.80
CA GLU A 70 -7.98 -10.72 -11.94
C GLU A 70 -6.90 -11.48 -12.71
N ALA A 71 -5.70 -11.57 -12.15
CA ALA A 71 -4.56 -12.19 -12.84
C ALA A 71 -4.80 -13.68 -13.13
N ILE A 72 -5.61 -14.37 -12.32
CA ILE A 72 -5.95 -15.78 -12.50
C ILE A 72 -6.65 -16.06 -13.83
N ASP A 73 -7.44 -15.11 -14.34
CA ASP A 73 -8.13 -15.24 -15.64
C ASP A 73 -7.17 -15.13 -16.84
N HIS A 74 -5.91 -14.79 -16.57
CA HIS A 74 -4.85 -14.58 -17.57
C HIS A 74 -3.70 -15.58 -17.45
N GLY A 75 -3.92 -16.70 -16.77
CA GLY A 75 -2.98 -17.82 -16.71
C GLY A 75 -1.97 -17.76 -15.56
N ILE A 76 -2.11 -16.79 -14.64
CA ILE A 76 -1.31 -16.77 -13.40
C ILE A 76 -1.93 -17.76 -12.42
N THR A 77 -1.27 -18.90 -12.20
CA THR A 77 -1.82 -20.03 -11.44
C THR A 77 -0.99 -20.31 -10.20
N PRO A 78 -1.47 -19.91 -9.01
CA PRO A 78 -0.63 -20.02 -7.82
C PRO A 78 -0.40 -21.48 -7.39
N ASN A 79 0.78 -21.74 -6.84
CA ASN A 79 1.26 -23.02 -6.29
C ASN A 79 1.33 -24.17 -7.31
N ASP A 80 1.52 -23.88 -8.60
CA ASP A 80 1.67 -24.91 -9.63
C ASP A 80 3.14 -25.21 -10.00
N GLY A 81 4.08 -24.45 -9.43
CA GLY A 81 5.52 -24.60 -9.64
C GLY A 81 6.00 -24.16 -11.02
N LYS A 82 5.15 -23.52 -11.83
CA LYS A 82 5.49 -23.05 -13.18
C LYS A 82 5.72 -21.56 -13.19
N ASP A 83 6.48 -21.09 -14.18
CA ASP A 83 6.78 -19.69 -14.32
C ASP A 83 5.57 -18.84 -14.70
N ASP A 84 5.04 -18.11 -13.73
CA ASP A 84 3.98 -17.13 -13.89
C ASP A 84 4.49 -15.77 -14.39
N ALA A 85 5.80 -15.53 -14.38
CA ALA A 85 6.37 -14.23 -14.78
C ALA A 85 6.03 -13.91 -16.24
N VAL A 86 6.08 -14.90 -17.14
CA VAL A 86 5.74 -14.73 -18.56
C VAL A 86 4.27 -14.34 -18.74
N ALA A 87 3.36 -15.01 -18.02
CA ALA A 87 1.93 -14.70 -18.08
C ALA A 87 1.62 -13.31 -17.53
N LEU A 88 2.23 -12.95 -16.39
CA LEU A 88 2.09 -11.64 -15.77
C LEU A 88 2.66 -10.52 -16.65
N GLN A 89 3.83 -10.73 -17.25
CA GLN A 89 4.44 -9.78 -18.19
C GLN A 89 3.55 -9.59 -19.42
N ALA A 90 3.09 -10.69 -20.03
CA ALA A 90 2.20 -10.64 -21.18
C ALA A 90 0.87 -9.94 -20.86
N LEU A 91 0.34 -10.12 -19.64
CA LEU A 91 -0.82 -9.37 -19.17
C LEU A 91 -0.51 -7.87 -19.15
N ILE A 92 0.54 -7.44 -18.46
CA ILE A 92 0.93 -6.02 -18.34
C ILE A 92 1.11 -5.37 -19.72
N ASP A 93 1.76 -6.07 -20.66
CA ASP A 93 2.09 -5.57 -21.99
C ASP A 93 0.86 -5.40 -22.90
N ARG A 94 -0.18 -6.23 -22.71
CA ARG A 94 -1.43 -6.16 -23.49
C ARG A 94 -2.38 -5.06 -23.04
N LEU A 95 -2.22 -4.55 -21.83
CA LEU A 95 -3.14 -3.57 -21.29
C LEU A 95 -3.03 -2.22 -22.02
N PRO A 96 -4.14 -1.47 -22.18
CA PRO A 96 -4.12 -0.15 -22.82
C PRO A 96 -3.33 0.88 -21.99
N VAL A 97 -2.29 1.51 -22.55
CA VAL A 97 -1.35 2.40 -21.83
C VAL A 97 -2.02 3.56 -21.10
N LYS A 98 -3.09 4.13 -21.69
CA LYS A 98 -3.76 5.34 -21.15
C LYS A 98 -4.78 5.05 -20.06
N GLN A 99 -5.26 3.81 -19.96
CA GLN A 99 -6.36 3.46 -19.05
C GLN A 99 -5.84 3.07 -17.67
N PRO A 100 -6.29 3.72 -16.58
CA PRO A 100 -6.00 3.27 -15.23
C PRO A 100 -6.46 1.82 -15.06
N THR A 101 -5.53 0.95 -14.71
CA THR A 101 -5.80 -0.49 -14.60
C THR A 101 -5.30 -1.03 -13.27
N GLN A 102 -6.10 -1.87 -12.63
CA GLN A 102 -5.72 -2.63 -11.45
C GLN A 102 -5.63 -4.11 -11.81
N ILE A 103 -4.43 -4.67 -11.70
CA ILE A 103 -4.20 -6.11 -11.76
C ILE A 103 -4.23 -6.63 -10.32
N THR A 104 -5.15 -7.54 -10.05
CA THR A 104 -5.28 -8.19 -8.76
C THR A 104 -4.67 -9.59 -8.82
N LEU A 105 -3.61 -9.80 -8.04
CA LEU A 105 -2.90 -11.07 -7.95
C LEU A 105 -3.69 -12.07 -7.07
N PRO A 106 -3.69 -13.36 -7.39
CA PRO A 106 -4.39 -14.37 -6.60
C PRO A 106 -3.72 -14.62 -5.23
N ILE A 107 -4.42 -15.36 -4.38
CA ILE A 107 -3.87 -15.89 -3.12
C ILE A 107 -3.02 -17.12 -3.45
N GLY A 108 -1.87 -17.27 -2.79
CA GLY A 108 -0.94 -18.37 -2.94
C GLY A 108 0.45 -17.90 -3.39
N GLU A 109 1.28 -18.87 -3.73
CA GLU A 109 2.65 -18.69 -4.20
C GLU A 109 2.64 -18.54 -5.72
N ILE A 110 3.20 -17.46 -6.23
CA ILE A 110 3.30 -17.15 -7.66
C ILE A 110 4.77 -17.23 -8.00
N ASP A 111 5.14 -18.20 -8.81
CA ASP A 111 6.55 -18.49 -9.10
C ASP A 111 7.04 -17.60 -10.25
N LEU A 112 8.06 -16.79 -9.96
CA LEU A 112 8.70 -15.87 -10.89
C LEU A 112 10.12 -16.34 -11.17
N PHE A 113 10.35 -16.92 -12.35
CA PHE A 113 11.68 -17.33 -12.81
C PHE A 113 12.37 -16.23 -13.62
N HIS A 114 11.63 -15.19 -14.00
CA HIS A 114 12.13 -14.05 -14.76
C HIS A 114 11.68 -12.73 -14.13
N PRO A 115 12.45 -11.63 -14.33
CA PRO A 115 12.03 -10.30 -13.92
C PRO A 115 10.73 -9.87 -14.59
N VAL A 116 9.86 -9.22 -13.82
CA VAL A 116 8.63 -8.59 -14.34
C VAL A 116 8.87 -7.09 -14.46
N THR A 117 8.60 -6.52 -15.63
CA THR A 117 8.79 -5.10 -15.93
C THR A 117 7.44 -4.40 -16.17
N VAL A 118 7.15 -3.43 -15.31
CA VAL A 118 6.08 -2.45 -15.47
C VAL A 118 6.62 -1.23 -16.23
N SER A 119 6.26 -1.14 -17.51
CA SER A 119 6.74 -0.08 -18.42
C SER A 119 5.70 1.00 -18.77
N ARG A 120 4.66 1.12 -17.95
CA ARG A 120 3.49 1.96 -18.20
C ARG A 120 3.00 2.69 -16.96
N SER A 121 2.38 3.85 -17.18
CA SER A 121 1.74 4.67 -16.14
C SER A 121 0.36 4.10 -15.74
N ASN A 122 -0.18 4.62 -14.65
CA ASN A 122 -1.54 4.35 -14.15
C ASN A 122 -1.83 2.86 -13.93
N LEU A 123 -0.83 2.10 -13.48
CA LEU A 123 -0.97 0.69 -13.16
C LEU A 123 -0.96 0.49 -11.65
N ARG A 124 -1.94 -0.25 -11.15
CA ARG A 124 -1.98 -0.76 -9.78
C ARG A 124 -1.79 -2.28 -9.81
N LEU A 125 -0.68 -2.76 -9.26
CA LEU A 125 -0.44 -4.19 -9.03
C LEU A 125 -0.72 -4.49 -7.56
N GLN A 126 -1.76 -5.27 -7.31
CA GLN A 126 -2.27 -5.50 -5.96
C GLN A 126 -2.38 -6.99 -5.65
N GLY A 127 -1.70 -7.45 -4.60
CA GLY A 127 -1.96 -8.73 -3.97
C GLY A 127 -3.09 -8.67 -2.95
N ARG A 128 -3.40 -9.82 -2.34
CA ARG A 128 -4.49 -9.99 -1.37
C ARG A 128 -4.05 -9.81 0.09
N GLY A 129 -2.81 -9.38 0.31
CA GLY A 129 -2.20 -9.14 1.60
C GLY A 129 -0.81 -9.77 1.70
N ALA A 130 0.07 -9.17 2.51
CA ALA A 130 1.34 -9.80 2.89
C ALA A 130 1.08 -11.18 3.52
N GLY A 131 1.84 -12.19 3.09
CA GLY A 131 1.68 -13.59 3.48
C GLY A 131 0.53 -14.33 2.79
N ARG A 132 -0.38 -13.63 2.09
CA ARG A 132 -1.49 -14.24 1.33
C ARG A 132 -1.18 -14.36 -0.15
N THR A 133 -0.57 -13.34 -0.73
CA THR A 133 0.01 -13.38 -2.07
C THR A 133 1.51 -13.34 -1.91
N VAL A 134 2.20 -14.42 -2.30
CA VAL A 134 3.66 -14.53 -2.20
C VAL A 134 4.21 -14.60 -3.62
N LEU A 135 5.05 -13.63 -3.98
CA LEU A 135 5.83 -13.68 -5.21
C LEU A 135 7.13 -14.42 -4.89
N GLN A 136 7.18 -15.71 -5.26
CA GLN A 136 8.35 -16.54 -5.10
C GLN A 136 9.32 -16.29 -6.25
N VAL A 137 10.57 -15.98 -5.92
CA VAL A 137 11.55 -15.57 -6.91
C VAL A 137 12.60 -16.64 -7.03
N HIS A 138 12.61 -17.31 -8.17
CA HIS A 138 13.59 -18.32 -8.51
C HIS A 138 14.74 -17.62 -9.24
N VAL A 139 15.72 -17.18 -8.47
CA VAL A 139 16.90 -16.51 -9.01
C VAL A 139 17.88 -17.57 -9.51
N ASP A 140 18.02 -17.68 -10.83
CA ASP A 140 19.22 -18.27 -11.43
C ASP A 140 20.34 -17.22 -11.46
N HIS A 141 21.60 -17.65 -11.38
CA HIS A 141 22.79 -16.81 -11.28
C HIS A 141 23.00 -15.83 -12.45
N THR A 142 22.15 -15.89 -13.48
CA THR A 142 22.22 -15.09 -14.70
C THR A 142 21.41 -13.79 -14.62
N ILE A 143 20.62 -13.57 -13.57
CA ILE A 143 19.76 -12.39 -13.44
C ILE A 143 20.44 -11.34 -12.55
N ASP A 144 21.01 -10.30 -13.17
CA ASP A 144 21.79 -9.27 -12.47
C ASP A 144 20.99 -8.02 -12.05
N GLU A 145 19.70 -7.96 -12.37
CA GLU A 145 18.95 -6.71 -12.23
C GLU A 145 18.06 -6.67 -10.98
N SER A 146 16.85 -7.23 -11.05
CA SER A 146 15.86 -7.18 -9.97
C SER A 146 14.64 -8.03 -10.27
N VAL A 147 13.82 -8.35 -9.27
CA VAL A 147 12.58 -9.14 -9.44
C VAL A 147 11.49 -8.35 -10.15
N LEU A 148 11.17 -7.16 -9.63
CA LEU A 148 10.10 -6.31 -10.15
C LEU A 148 10.66 -4.93 -10.51
N GLN A 149 10.61 -4.60 -11.80
CA GLN A 149 11.09 -3.35 -12.34
C GLN A 149 9.94 -2.45 -12.71
N VAL A 150 9.99 -1.19 -12.26
CA VAL A 150 9.11 -0.14 -12.74
C VAL A 150 9.97 0.89 -13.42
N ARG A 151 10.07 0.81 -14.76
CA ARG A 151 10.91 1.72 -15.56
C ARG A 151 10.28 1.99 -16.92
N PRO A 152 10.41 3.21 -17.47
CA PRO A 152 9.94 3.51 -18.82
C PRO A 152 10.50 2.53 -19.84
N LYS A 153 9.69 2.17 -20.85
CA LYS A 153 10.19 1.36 -21.97
C LYS A 153 11.32 2.11 -22.65
N GLN A 154 12.51 1.50 -22.70
CA GLN A 154 13.62 2.03 -23.47
C GLN A 154 13.27 1.92 -24.95
N VAL A 155 12.74 3.00 -25.52
CA VAL A 155 12.62 3.10 -26.97
C VAL A 155 14.05 3.29 -27.46
N ALA A 156 14.54 2.37 -28.30
CA ALA A 156 15.82 2.52 -28.99
C ALA A 156 15.73 3.73 -29.93
N GLN A 157 15.84 4.93 -29.37
CA GLN A 157 15.72 6.17 -30.11
C GLN A 157 17.12 6.63 -30.54
N PRO A 158 17.29 6.97 -31.83
CA PRO A 158 18.54 7.50 -32.34
C PRO A 158 18.82 8.87 -31.71
N VAL A 159 20.09 9.05 -31.38
CA VAL A 159 20.75 10.21 -30.77
C VAL A 159 20.17 11.54 -31.29
N SER A 160 19.24 12.15 -30.56
CA SER A 160 18.81 13.53 -30.80
C SER A 160 18.79 14.31 -29.48
N THR A 161 19.19 15.57 -29.57
CA THR A 161 19.99 16.29 -28.56
C THR A 161 19.24 16.85 -27.36
N GLN A 162 17.98 16.49 -27.12
CA GLN A 162 17.26 16.82 -25.88
C GLN A 162 16.30 15.69 -25.53
N ALA A 163 16.84 14.60 -24.99
CA ALA A 163 16.03 13.51 -24.46
C ALA A 163 15.32 13.97 -23.18
N THR A 164 14.06 14.38 -23.30
CA THR A 164 13.16 14.37 -22.15
C THR A 164 13.03 12.92 -21.71
N THR A 165 13.68 12.56 -20.60
CA THR A 165 13.57 11.21 -20.04
C THR A 165 12.11 10.92 -19.79
N ALA A 166 11.55 9.95 -20.50
CA ALA A 166 10.18 9.51 -20.28
C ALA A 166 10.02 9.14 -18.80
N ARG A 167 8.93 9.58 -18.16
CA ARG A 167 8.65 9.27 -16.76
C ARG A 167 7.36 8.47 -16.66
N LEU A 168 7.35 7.46 -15.78
CA LEU A 168 6.13 6.75 -15.43
C LEU A 168 5.40 7.49 -14.31
N GLU A 169 4.08 7.51 -14.36
CA GLU A 169 3.25 8.21 -13.37
C GLU A 169 2.24 7.26 -12.73
N SER A 170 1.96 7.48 -11.45
CA SER A 170 0.87 6.81 -10.73
C SER A 170 0.94 5.28 -10.76
N VAL A 171 2.14 4.72 -10.58
CA VAL A 171 2.34 3.28 -10.40
C VAL A 171 2.16 2.93 -8.93
N GLN A 172 1.32 1.93 -8.64
CA GLN A 172 1.01 1.52 -7.28
C GLN A 172 1.30 0.03 -7.12
N LEU A 173 2.19 -0.32 -6.19
CA LEU A 173 2.50 -1.70 -5.83
C LEU A 173 2.02 -1.95 -4.40
N SER A 174 1.19 -2.98 -4.19
CA SER A 174 0.68 -3.23 -2.83
C SER A 174 0.27 -4.64 -2.50
N GLY A 175 0.36 -4.99 -1.21
CA GLY A 175 -0.37 -6.11 -0.62
C GLY A 175 0.15 -7.49 -0.98
N PHE A 176 1.47 -7.69 -1.08
CA PHE A 176 2.07 -9.00 -1.33
C PHE A 176 3.39 -9.15 -0.57
N THR A 177 3.87 -10.39 -0.47
CA THR A 177 5.21 -10.73 0.01
C THR A 177 6.12 -11.01 -1.18
N LEU A 178 7.36 -10.53 -1.14
CA LEU A 178 8.44 -10.94 -2.04
C LEU A 178 9.35 -11.93 -1.30
N SER A 179 9.47 -13.14 -1.85
CA SER A 179 10.20 -14.26 -1.25
C SER A 179 11.24 -14.81 -2.22
N PRO A 180 12.53 -14.45 -2.06
CA PRO A 180 13.60 -15.09 -2.80
C PRO A 180 13.72 -16.57 -2.40
N VAL A 181 13.59 -17.47 -3.36
CA VAL A 181 13.84 -18.89 -3.15
C VAL A 181 15.34 -19.13 -3.28
N ALA A 182 16.04 -19.21 -2.15
CA ALA A 182 17.47 -19.47 -2.14
C ALA A 182 17.75 -20.95 -2.46
N GLN A 183 18.36 -21.22 -3.61
CA GLN A 183 18.96 -22.53 -3.90
C GLN A 183 20.37 -22.58 -3.28
N GLY A 184 20.44 -22.79 -1.96
CA GLY A 184 21.70 -22.98 -1.23
C GLY A 184 22.10 -21.82 -0.31
N ALA A 185 23.36 -21.83 0.15
CA ALA A 185 23.87 -20.94 1.21
C ALA A 185 24.26 -19.53 0.74
N ILE A 186 24.18 -19.23 -0.55
CA ILE A 186 24.61 -17.95 -1.12
C ILE A 186 23.38 -17.05 -1.28
N GLN A 187 23.43 -15.86 -0.69
CA GLN A 187 22.37 -14.85 -0.88
C GLN A 187 22.26 -14.48 -2.36
N PRO A 188 21.06 -14.51 -2.95
CA PRO A 188 20.91 -14.19 -4.36
C PRO A 188 21.30 -12.73 -4.63
N PRO A 189 22.02 -12.45 -5.73
CA PRO A 189 22.53 -11.12 -6.08
C PRO A 189 21.45 -10.16 -6.60
N VAL A 190 20.17 -10.36 -6.26
CA VAL A 190 19.04 -9.72 -6.95
C VAL A 190 18.36 -8.68 -6.06
N ASP A 191 18.07 -7.52 -6.64
CA ASP A 191 17.28 -6.47 -5.98
C ASP A 191 15.78 -6.85 -6.00
N GLY A 192 15.02 -6.52 -4.95
CA GLY A 192 13.59 -6.85 -4.88
C GLY A 192 12.77 -6.04 -5.88
N ILE A 193 12.46 -4.79 -5.51
CA ILE A 193 11.70 -3.84 -6.32
C ILE A 193 12.60 -2.67 -6.71
N VAL A 194 12.64 -2.34 -7.99
CA VAL A 194 13.36 -1.16 -8.50
C VAL A 194 12.37 -0.22 -9.18
N LEU A 195 12.24 1.01 -8.68
CA LEU A 195 11.50 2.09 -9.35
C LEU A 195 12.50 3.05 -9.98
N GLU A 196 12.43 3.24 -11.28
CA GLU A 196 13.32 4.11 -12.04
C GLU A 196 12.54 5.10 -12.92
N ASN A 197 12.85 6.40 -12.82
CA ASN A 197 12.16 7.46 -13.56
C ASN A 197 10.63 7.47 -13.33
N VAL A 198 10.23 7.35 -12.06
CA VAL A 198 8.82 7.22 -11.65
C VAL A 198 8.37 8.43 -10.81
N VAL A 199 7.15 8.91 -11.03
CA VAL A 199 6.55 10.06 -10.34
C VAL A 199 5.20 9.71 -9.71
N ARG A 200 4.86 10.32 -8.56
CA ARG A 200 3.55 10.19 -7.88
C ARG A 200 3.11 8.74 -7.68
N SER A 201 4.03 7.90 -7.24
CA SER A 201 3.84 6.45 -7.15
C SER A 201 3.88 5.98 -5.71
N SER A 202 3.40 4.76 -5.46
CA SER A 202 3.36 4.24 -4.09
C SER A 202 3.71 2.77 -3.98
N VAL A 203 4.43 2.43 -2.92
CA VAL A 203 4.77 1.07 -2.51
C VAL A 203 4.17 0.86 -1.11
N LYS A 204 3.15 0.00 -0.98
CA LYS A 204 2.38 -0.12 0.26
C LYS A 204 2.15 -1.55 0.72
N ASN A 205 2.24 -1.84 2.02
CA ASN A 205 1.91 -3.16 2.57
C ASN A 205 2.66 -4.30 1.87
N ILE A 206 3.97 -4.14 1.70
CA ILE A 206 4.84 -5.16 1.10
C ILE A 206 5.72 -5.76 2.19
N ASN A 207 5.79 -7.09 2.25
CA ASN A 207 6.77 -7.78 3.07
C ASN A 207 7.91 -8.30 2.18
N PHE A 208 9.15 -8.00 2.53
CA PHE A 208 10.33 -8.53 1.89
C PHE A 208 10.97 -9.57 2.80
N GLN A 209 10.97 -10.82 2.36
CA GLN A 209 11.71 -11.87 3.06
C GLN A 209 13.20 -11.76 2.78
N LYS A 210 14.00 -12.34 3.68
CA LYS A 210 15.45 -12.37 3.59
C LYS A 210 15.90 -12.94 2.24
N GLY A 211 16.87 -12.29 1.60
CA GLY A 211 17.58 -12.85 0.45
C GLY A 211 17.88 -11.85 -0.65
N SER A 212 17.12 -10.77 -0.79
CA SER A 212 17.41 -9.74 -1.79
C SER A 212 18.61 -8.87 -1.38
N ARG A 213 19.43 -8.46 -2.35
CA ARG A 213 20.54 -7.51 -2.13
C ARG A 213 20.02 -6.17 -1.61
N TYR A 214 19.06 -5.60 -2.34
CA TYR A 214 18.31 -4.41 -1.93
C TYR A 214 16.81 -4.65 -2.14
N PRO A 215 15.99 -4.79 -1.08
CA PRO A 215 14.55 -4.94 -1.23
C PRO A 215 13.88 -3.85 -2.05
N LEU A 216 14.28 -2.60 -1.85
CA LEU A 216 13.68 -1.48 -2.55
C LEU A 216 14.73 -0.47 -2.99
N VAL A 217 14.76 -0.21 -4.29
CA VAL A 217 15.65 0.78 -4.91
C VAL A 217 14.81 1.82 -5.62
N LEU A 218 14.99 3.09 -5.27
CA LEU A 218 14.34 4.23 -5.89
C LEU A 218 15.39 5.04 -6.66
N LYS A 219 15.30 5.08 -7.99
CA LYS A 219 16.20 5.78 -8.90
C LYS A 219 15.45 6.89 -9.65
N GLN A 220 15.92 8.13 -9.55
CA GLN A 220 15.34 9.27 -10.29
C GLN A 220 13.82 9.40 -10.08
N THR A 221 13.36 9.18 -8.85
CA THR A 221 11.93 9.18 -8.51
C THR A 221 11.48 10.52 -7.95
N GLN A 222 10.19 10.86 -8.11
CA GLN A 222 9.60 12.08 -7.53
C GLN A 222 8.24 11.79 -6.88
N ASP A 223 7.98 12.35 -5.70
CA ASP A 223 6.70 12.23 -4.98
C ASP A 223 6.28 10.76 -4.75
N VAL A 224 7.22 9.90 -4.35
CA VAL A 224 6.97 8.48 -4.07
C VAL A 224 6.63 8.26 -2.60
N ARG A 225 5.55 7.53 -2.32
CA ARG A 225 5.18 7.12 -0.96
C ARG A 225 5.51 5.65 -0.71
N VAL A 226 6.23 5.39 0.36
CA VAL A 226 6.54 4.04 0.86
C VAL A 226 5.88 3.89 2.21
N GLU A 227 4.88 3.02 2.32
CA GLU A 227 4.05 2.89 3.54
C GLU A 227 3.91 1.43 3.97
N TYR A 228 4.09 1.12 5.26
CA TYR A 228 3.88 -0.22 5.82
C TYR A 228 4.70 -1.30 5.09
N VAL A 229 5.97 -1.01 4.88
CA VAL A 229 6.91 -1.96 4.28
C VAL A 229 7.64 -2.69 5.41
N THR A 230 7.58 -4.01 5.40
CA THR A 230 8.31 -4.86 6.33
C THR A 230 9.48 -5.49 5.59
N ILE A 231 10.64 -5.50 6.23
CA ILE A 231 11.86 -6.04 5.67
C ILE A 231 12.49 -6.98 6.68
N GLU A 232 12.65 -8.25 6.33
CA GLU A 232 13.33 -9.26 7.13
C GLU A 232 14.83 -9.26 6.81
N GLY A 233 15.69 -8.98 7.81
CA GLY A 233 17.14 -9.03 7.65
C GLY A 233 17.88 -7.77 8.12
N THR A 234 18.90 -7.35 7.36
CA THR A 234 19.80 -6.25 7.76
C THR A 234 19.18 -4.86 7.58
N PRO A 235 19.52 -3.83 8.37
CA PRO A 235 18.80 -2.55 8.35
C PRO A 235 19.03 -1.66 7.11
N ASN A 236 20.06 -1.90 6.28
CA ASN A 236 20.44 -1.02 5.17
C ASN A 236 19.77 -1.41 3.83
N GLN A 237 18.44 -1.47 3.81
CA GLN A 237 17.69 -2.19 2.76
C GLN A 237 16.88 -1.32 1.79
N ILE A 238 16.83 0.01 1.96
CA ILE A 238 16.24 0.93 0.98
C ILE A 238 17.31 1.85 0.39
N VAL A 239 17.45 1.83 -0.93
CA VAL A 239 18.42 2.64 -1.66
C VAL A 239 17.72 3.79 -2.37
N LEU A 240 18.10 5.02 -2.07
CA LEU A 240 17.59 6.24 -2.71
C LEU A 240 18.68 6.86 -3.58
N LYS A 241 18.45 6.95 -4.89
CA LYS A 241 19.38 7.54 -5.87
C LYS A 241 18.65 8.63 -6.66
N ASN A 242 18.96 9.90 -6.40
CA ASN A 242 18.27 11.04 -7.01
C ASN A 242 16.75 11.02 -6.80
N ALA A 243 16.31 10.60 -5.61
CA ALA A 243 14.90 10.60 -5.22
C ALA A 243 14.50 11.97 -4.64
N VAL A 244 13.37 12.52 -5.08
CA VAL A 244 12.85 13.84 -4.70
C VAL A 244 11.49 13.67 -4.03
N ASN A 245 11.27 14.31 -2.88
CA ASN A 245 10.01 14.26 -2.12
C ASN A 245 9.51 12.83 -1.82
N THR A 246 10.42 11.93 -1.47
CA THR A 246 10.05 10.57 -1.05
C THR A 246 9.59 10.58 0.39
N HIS A 247 8.37 10.08 0.64
CA HIS A 247 7.82 9.92 1.98
C HIS A 247 7.89 8.45 2.39
N THR A 248 8.54 8.16 3.51
CA THR A 248 8.64 6.82 4.09
C THR A 248 7.92 6.78 5.43
N GLY A 249 6.87 5.98 5.56
CA GLY A 249 6.09 5.81 6.79
C GLY A 249 5.86 4.34 7.12
N GLY A 250 5.86 3.97 8.40
CA GLY A 250 5.58 2.58 8.81
C GLY A 250 6.59 1.56 8.25
N LEU A 251 7.85 1.94 8.08
CA LEU A 251 8.92 1.00 7.75
C LEU A 251 9.26 0.17 8.99
N SER A 252 9.17 -1.15 8.88
CA SER A 252 9.57 -2.09 9.93
C SER A 252 10.72 -2.96 9.43
N VAL A 253 11.81 -3.04 10.20
CA VAL A 253 12.90 -3.98 9.96
C VAL A 253 12.82 -5.05 11.04
N LEU A 254 12.58 -6.28 10.63
CA LEU A 254 12.56 -7.43 11.53
C LEU A 254 13.93 -8.12 11.50
N PRO A 255 14.49 -8.50 12.67
CA PRO A 255 15.68 -9.31 12.69
C PRO A 255 15.40 -10.64 11.99
N ALA A 256 16.39 -11.19 11.29
CA ALA A 256 16.28 -12.53 10.75
C ALA A 256 16.13 -13.51 11.92
N GLU A 257 15.00 -14.23 11.98
CA GLU A 257 14.87 -15.35 12.92
C GLU A 257 15.93 -16.40 12.56
N SER A 258 16.78 -16.70 13.53
CA SER A 258 17.96 -17.59 13.41
C SER A 258 17.57 -19.05 13.56
#